data_AF-B7Q0K7-F1
#
_entry.id   AF-B7Q0K7-F1
#
_cell.length_a   1.000
_cell.length_b   1.000
_cell.length_c   1.000
_cell.angle_alpha   90.00
_cell.angle_beta   90.00
_cell.angle_gamma   90.00
#
_symmetry.space_group_name_H-M   'P 1'
#
loop_
_entity.id
_entity.type
_entity.pdbx_description
1 polymer ?
#
loop_
_entity_poly.entity_id
_entity_poly.type
_entity_poly.pdbx_seq_one_letter_code
_entity_poly.pdbx_strand_id
1 'polypeptide(L)'
;MAASSTILRRKQALSRKRTRQQRDAQATLPLLEPDLVDADPLKEERESQFAQQYLQRVHEALKHDPPRLLRVLNLLSKAETSGISPAELYHGMAELLLPDHPDVVEDFVSFLLPEQALECGKLPQYLLFSRIRLFLRKLEVHLSQQPQQLQRLLRSLHQLQRQPELSLDSLCGVLQPLLRGQSHLLDELQQLLPSHRVPDSLMWDFEEVPLPEEEEEDVSSCEELTLSPPRDAPGTPQCPCSCHLQAQDPRFLSRARHCTRCGIKFLDGRVFLQTGKVLRPAKVTVRHLGPPEVDAAGVPDRRPSERPDEGSRTSGSADGGEARKGSPGAPVTLWTREEDRILLQACQRMGREKGLAHTAQALGRPQEQLGLRLRELVRLFEASKSDDEDT
;
A
#
# COMPACT_ATOMS: atom_id res chain seq x y z
N MET A 1 47.67 -40.52 -8.34
CA MET A 1 46.46 -40.95 -7.60
C MET A 1 45.35 -39.97 -7.90
N ALA A 2 44.37 -40.37 -8.71
CA ALA A 2 43.21 -39.55 -9.04
C ALA A 2 42.07 -39.90 -8.07
N ALA A 3 41.66 -38.95 -7.24
CA ALA A 3 40.49 -39.10 -6.38
C ALA A 3 39.24 -38.83 -7.21
N SER A 4 38.51 -39.88 -7.56
CA SER A 4 37.22 -39.81 -8.23
C SER A 4 36.13 -39.65 -7.16
N SER A 5 35.52 -38.46 -7.07
CA SER A 5 34.39 -38.22 -6.18
C SER A 5 33.08 -38.49 -6.91
N THR A 6 32.53 -39.68 -6.71
CA THR A 6 31.22 -40.06 -7.25
C THR A 6 30.12 -39.35 -6.44
N ILE A 7 29.52 -38.30 -7.02
CA ILE A 7 28.34 -37.64 -6.46
C ILE A 7 27.12 -38.54 -6.71
N LEU A 8 26.64 -39.22 -5.66
CA LEU A 8 25.34 -39.89 -5.67
C LEU A 8 24.24 -38.82 -5.70
N ARG A 9 23.71 -38.54 -6.90
CA ARG A 9 22.51 -37.72 -7.10
C ARG A 9 21.30 -38.37 -6.41
N ARG A 10 20.95 -37.87 -5.23
CA ARG A 10 19.72 -38.24 -4.50
C ARG A 10 18.51 -37.61 -5.19
N LYS A 11 18.06 -38.19 -6.32
CA LYS A 11 17.00 -37.65 -7.20
C LYS A 11 15.58 -37.65 -6.62
N GLN A 12 15.33 -38.19 -5.42
CA GLN A 12 13.95 -38.43 -4.96
C GLN A 12 13.35 -37.34 -4.04
N ALA A 13 14.13 -36.41 -3.49
CA ALA A 13 13.60 -35.35 -2.62
C ALA A 13 13.16 -34.09 -3.38
N LEU A 14 13.85 -33.75 -4.47
CA LEU A 14 13.60 -32.52 -5.25
C LEU A 14 12.29 -32.58 -6.06
N SER A 15 11.95 -33.74 -6.64
CA SER A 15 10.74 -33.92 -7.45
C SER A 15 9.44 -33.79 -6.64
N ARG A 16 9.39 -34.33 -5.41
CA ARG A 16 8.24 -34.18 -4.50
C ARG A 16 8.08 -32.75 -3.97
N LYS A 17 9.19 -32.04 -3.76
CA LYS A 17 9.18 -30.64 -3.30
C LYS A 17 8.69 -29.70 -4.40
N ARG A 18 9.15 -29.92 -5.65
CA ARG A 18 8.73 -29.18 -6.85
C ARG A 18 7.25 -29.38 -7.17
N THR A 19 6.72 -30.60 -7.02
CA THR A 19 5.27 -30.87 -7.21
C THR A 19 4.40 -30.26 -6.11
N ARG A 20 4.87 -30.17 -4.86
CA ARG A 20 4.15 -29.45 -3.80
C ARG A 20 4.17 -27.94 -4.02
N GLN A 21 5.33 -27.36 -4.29
CA GLN A 21 5.46 -25.93 -4.63
C GLN A 21 4.64 -25.58 -5.86
N GLN A 22 4.59 -26.42 -6.89
CA GLN A 22 3.78 -26.18 -8.09
C GLN A 22 2.28 -26.21 -7.81
N ARG A 23 1.81 -27.12 -6.94
CA ARG A 23 0.40 -27.14 -6.50
C ARG A 23 0.06 -25.95 -5.61
N ASP A 24 0.96 -25.57 -4.72
CA ASP A 24 0.79 -24.39 -3.86
C ASP A 24 0.76 -23.12 -4.73
N ALA A 25 1.68 -22.98 -5.70
CA ALA A 25 1.73 -21.88 -6.66
C ALA A 25 0.45 -21.77 -7.50
N GLN A 26 -0.02 -22.89 -8.07
CA GLN A 26 -1.28 -22.94 -8.81
C GLN A 26 -2.49 -22.55 -7.94
N ALA A 27 -2.49 -22.91 -6.67
CA ALA A 27 -3.58 -22.60 -5.76
C ALA A 27 -3.54 -21.15 -5.23
N THR A 28 -2.37 -20.49 -5.26
CA THR A 28 -2.20 -19.06 -4.96
C THR A 28 -2.43 -18.14 -6.15
N LEU A 29 -2.25 -18.61 -7.39
CA LEU A 29 -2.40 -17.76 -8.59
C LEU A 29 -3.76 -17.01 -8.64
N PRO A 30 -4.91 -17.65 -8.38
CA PRO A 30 -6.20 -16.94 -8.35
C PRO A 30 -6.32 -15.90 -7.22
N LEU A 31 -5.48 -15.98 -6.19
CA LEU A 31 -5.49 -15.06 -5.04
C LEU A 31 -4.68 -13.78 -5.29
N LEU A 32 -3.91 -13.76 -6.39
CA LEU A 32 -3.08 -12.64 -6.82
C LEU A 32 -3.78 -11.77 -7.87
N GLU A 33 -5.00 -12.11 -8.26
CA GLU A 33 -5.77 -11.29 -9.20
C GLU A 33 -5.96 -9.88 -8.62
N PRO A 34 -5.67 -8.83 -9.42
CA PRO A 34 -5.93 -7.46 -9.00
C PRO A 34 -7.43 -7.28 -8.74
N ASP A 35 -7.75 -6.48 -7.73
CA ASP A 35 -9.13 -6.13 -7.39
C ASP A 35 -10.05 -7.34 -7.15
N LEU A 36 -9.52 -8.43 -6.59
CA LEU A 36 -10.25 -9.68 -6.29
C LEU A 36 -11.58 -9.49 -5.54
N VAL A 37 -11.68 -8.44 -4.72
CA VAL A 37 -12.90 -8.05 -3.99
C VAL A 37 -13.90 -7.37 -4.93
N ASP A 38 -13.43 -6.52 -5.85
CA ASP A 38 -14.28 -5.83 -6.82
C ASP A 38 -14.77 -6.76 -7.94
N ALA A 39 -13.98 -7.79 -8.28
CA ALA A 39 -14.32 -8.82 -9.25
C ALA A 39 -15.31 -9.88 -8.70
N ASP A 40 -15.82 -9.72 -7.47
CA ASP A 40 -16.78 -10.66 -6.89
C ASP A 40 -18.14 -10.60 -7.61
N PRO A 41 -18.61 -11.70 -8.25
CA PRO A 41 -19.89 -11.70 -8.95
C PRO A 41 -21.10 -11.46 -8.03
N LEU A 42 -20.96 -11.66 -6.72
CA LEU A 42 -22.01 -11.42 -5.73
C LEU A 42 -21.78 -10.13 -4.93
N LYS A 43 -20.90 -9.22 -5.39
CA LYS A 43 -20.53 -8.01 -4.66
C LYS A 43 -21.73 -7.16 -4.26
N GLU A 44 -22.59 -6.79 -5.20
CA GLU A 44 -23.74 -5.89 -4.92
C GLU A 44 -24.72 -6.51 -3.91
N GLU A 45 -24.96 -7.83 -4.00
CA GLU A 45 -25.81 -8.54 -3.06
C GLU A 45 -25.19 -8.53 -1.65
N ARG A 46 -23.88 -8.80 -1.56
CA ARG A 46 -23.13 -8.82 -0.28
C ARG A 46 -23.05 -7.44 0.36
N GLU A 47 -22.82 -6.39 -0.43
CA GLU A 47 -22.82 -5.01 0.04
C GLU A 47 -24.21 -4.59 0.54
N SER A 48 -25.26 -5.01 -0.16
CA SER A 48 -26.65 -4.79 0.27
C SER A 48 -26.95 -5.50 1.59
N GLN A 49 -26.56 -6.77 1.72
CA GLN A 49 -26.71 -7.55 2.96
C GLN A 49 -25.90 -6.93 4.12
N PHE A 50 -24.68 -6.45 3.84
CA PHE A 50 -23.84 -5.78 4.82
C PHE A 50 -24.49 -4.48 5.33
N ALA A 51 -25.03 -3.66 4.44
CA ALA A 51 -25.78 -2.45 4.81
C ALA A 51 -27.02 -2.77 5.64
N GLN A 52 -27.78 -3.80 5.27
CA GLN A 52 -28.95 -4.25 6.03
C GLN A 52 -28.58 -4.72 7.44
N GLN A 53 -27.52 -5.52 7.57
CA GLN A 53 -27.04 -5.99 8.88
C GLN A 53 -26.55 -4.83 9.76
N TYR A 54 -25.87 -3.84 9.16
CA TYR A 54 -25.47 -2.64 9.89
C TYR A 54 -26.67 -1.86 10.43
N LEU A 55 -27.69 -1.60 9.60
CA LEU A 55 -28.91 -0.92 10.04
C LEU A 55 -29.66 -1.72 11.11
N GLN A 56 -29.66 -3.05 11.02
CA GLN A 56 -30.23 -3.90 12.05
C GLN A 56 -29.46 -3.79 13.38
N ARG A 57 -28.12 -3.71 13.35
CA ARG A 57 -27.30 -3.44 14.55
C ARG A 57 -27.61 -2.09 15.16
N VAL A 58 -27.72 -1.03 14.34
CA VAL A 58 -28.12 0.31 14.79
C VAL A 58 -29.49 0.27 15.47
N HIS A 59 -30.46 -0.43 14.86
CA HIS A 59 -31.80 -0.58 15.43
C HIS A 59 -31.79 -1.33 16.77
N GLU A 60 -31.05 -2.45 16.87
CA GLU A 60 -30.99 -3.21 18.11
C GLU A 60 -30.26 -2.44 19.23
N ALA A 61 -29.18 -1.72 18.89
CA ALA A 61 -28.48 -0.84 19.81
C ALA A 61 -29.42 0.24 20.39
N LEU A 62 -30.23 0.87 19.54
CA LEU A 62 -31.12 1.97 19.92
C LEU A 62 -32.57 1.54 20.23
N LYS A 63 -32.83 0.25 20.40
CA LYS A 63 -34.16 -0.32 20.62
C LYS A 63 -34.91 0.29 21.81
N HIS A 64 -34.16 0.74 22.82
CA HIS A 64 -34.68 1.36 24.02
C HIS A 64 -34.62 2.91 24.01
N ASP A 65 -34.12 3.53 22.94
CA ASP A 65 -34.07 4.99 22.73
C ASP A 65 -34.62 5.40 21.34
N PRO A 66 -35.96 5.32 21.14
CA PRO A 66 -36.59 5.69 19.86
C PRO A 66 -36.31 7.12 19.39
N PRO A 67 -36.25 8.16 20.26
CA PRO A 67 -35.87 9.51 19.84
C PRO A 67 -34.48 9.58 19.20
N ARG A 68 -33.49 8.87 19.76
CA ARG A 68 -32.14 8.82 19.20
C ARG A 68 -32.10 8.06 17.88
N LEU A 69 -32.85 6.96 17.76
CA LEU A 69 -33.01 6.23 16.50
C LEU A 69 -33.59 7.12 15.39
N LEU A 70 -34.63 7.92 15.70
CA LEU A 70 -35.19 8.87 14.73
C LEU A 70 -34.16 9.93 14.31
N ARG A 71 -33.29 10.41 15.21
CA ARG A 71 -32.21 11.34 14.83
C ARG A 71 -31.21 10.70 13.87
N VAL A 72 -30.84 9.44 14.11
CA VAL A 72 -29.97 8.66 13.21
C VAL A 72 -30.62 8.50 11.83
N LEU A 73 -31.90 8.10 11.76
CA LEU A 73 -32.61 7.96 10.49
C LEU A 73 -32.75 9.29 9.73
N ASN A 74 -33.01 10.39 10.45
CA ASN A 74 -33.04 11.72 9.86
C ASN A 74 -31.66 12.14 9.32
N LEU A 75 -30.57 11.78 10.01
CA LEU A 75 -29.21 12.05 9.54
C LEU A 75 -28.90 11.27 8.25
N LEU A 76 -29.28 9.98 8.19
CA LEU A 76 -29.13 9.16 6.99
C LEU A 76 -29.97 9.71 5.82
N SER A 77 -31.21 10.13 6.07
CA SER A 77 -32.05 10.75 5.05
C SER A 77 -31.51 12.11 4.58
N LYS A 78 -30.90 12.89 5.48
CA LYS A 78 -30.18 14.13 5.11
C LYS A 78 -28.97 13.84 4.22
N ALA A 79 -28.26 12.74 4.43
CA ALA A 79 -27.16 12.34 3.55
C ALA A 79 -27.65 12.09 2.12
N GLU A 80 -28.79 11.44 1.98
CA GLU A 80 -29.40 11.18 0.67
C GLU A 80 -29.95 12.45 0.00
N THR A 81 -30.60 13.33 0.76
CA THR A 81 -31.35 14.48 0.21
C THR A 81 -30.53 15.76 0.10
N SER A 82 -29.64 16.01 1.06
CA SER A 82 -28.89 17.26 1.20
C SER A 82 -27.42 17.11 0.79
N GLY A 83 -26.97 15.88 0.50
CA GLY A 83 -25.61 15.61 0.01
C GLY A 83 -24.52 15.93 1.01
N ILE A 84 -24.76 15.76 2.32
CA ILE A 84 -23.70 15.89 3.34
C ILE A 84 -22.58 14.89 3.05
N SER A 85 -21.35 15.27 3.39
CA SER A 85 -20.20 14.42 3.07
C SER A 85 -20.24 13.12 3.90
N PRO A 86 -19.67 12.00 3.39
CA PRO A 86 -19.57 10.76 4.18
C PRO A 86 -18.78 10.94 5.49
N ALA A 87 -17.84 11.88 5.51
CA ALA A 87 -17.12 12.25 6.72
C ALA A 87 -18.03 12.98 7.73
N GLU A 88 -18.84 13.94 7.29
CA GLU A 88 -19.84 14.61 8.14
C GLU A 88 -20.87 13.62 8.69
N LEU A 89 -21.31 12.68 7.85
CA LEU A 89 -22.21 11.60 8.25
C LEU A 89 -21.57 10.73 9.34
N TYR A 90 -20.30 10.34 9.20
CA TYR A 90 -19.57 9.59 10.22
C TYR A 90 -19.51 10.34 11.55
N HIS A 91 -19.13 11.62 11.54
CA HIS A 91 -19.05 12.42 12.77
C HIS A 91 -20.43 12.59 13.42
N GLY A 92 -21.49 12.81 12.64
CA GLY A 92 -22.86 12.87 13.16
C GLY A 92 -23.33 11.54 13.74
N MET A 93 -22.97 10.41 13.14
CA MET A 93 -23.23 9.07 13.71
C MET A 93 -22.47 8.88 15.01
N ALA A 94 -21.20 9.30 15.07
CA ALA A 94 -20.36 9.22 16.27
C ALA A 94 -20.92 10.06 17.42
N GLU A 95 -21.38 11.29 17.15
CA GLU A 95 -22.00 12.17 18.14
C GLU A 95 -23.30 11.59 18.75
N LEU A 96 -24.07 10.86 17.95
CA LEU A 96 -25.35 10.29 18.39
C LEU A 96 -25.16 8.97 19.15
N LEU A 97 -24.16 8.17 18.80
CA LEU A 97 -23.98 6.81 19.29
C LEU A 97 -22.93 6.68 20.40
N LEU A 98 -21.96 7.59 20.49
CA LEU A 98 -20.97 7.59 21.57
C LEU A 98 -21.52 8.27 22.84
N PRO A 99 -21.12 7.80 24.04
CA PRO A 99 -20.20 6.69 24.32
C PRO A 99 -20.90 5.31 24.39
N ASP A 100 -22.23 5.26 24.24
CA ASP A 100 -23.05 4.08 24.56
C ASP A 100 -22.81 2.89 23.60
N HIS A 101 -22.56 3.16 22.32
CA HIS A 101 -22.40 2.15 21.26
C HIS A 101 -21.19 2.41 20.35
N PRO A 102 -19.95 2.27 20.86
CA PRO A 102 -18.74 2.52 20.09
C PRO A 102 -18.51 1.50 18.97
N ASP A 103 -18.94 0.26 19.17
CA ASP A 103 -18.84 -0.84 18.20
C ASP A 103 -19.62 -0.54 16.92
N VAL A 104 -20.81 0.05 17.04
CA VAL A 104 -21.63 0.45 15.90
C VAL A 104 -20.97 1.57 15.11
N VAL A 105 -20.31 2.52 15.78
CA VAL A 105 -19.58 3.61 15.11
C VAL A 105 -18.33 3.07 14.42
N GLU A 106 -17.63 2.12 15.02
CA GLU A 106 -16.45 1.48 14.43
C GLU A 106 -16.81 0.72 13.16
N ASP A 107 -17.91 -0.04 13.16
CA ASP A 107 -18.40 -0.75 11.98
C ASP A 107 -18.65 0.19 10.80
N PHE A 108 -19.09 1.43 11.05
CA PHE A 108 -19.38 2.41 9.99
C PHE A 108 -18.15 2.73 9.12
N VAL A 109 -16.94 2.63 9.68
CA VAL A 109 -15.69 2.87 8.94
C VAL A 109 -15.59 1.98 7.70
N SER A 110 -16.24 0.82 7.74
CA SER A 110 -16.29 -0.15 6.63
C SER A 110 -17.05 0.35 5.39
N PHE A 111 -17.82 1.44 5.50
CA PHE A 111 -18.51 2.10 4.37
C PHE A 111 -17.71 3.26 3.77
N LEU A 112 -16.66 3.74 4.45
CA LEU A 112 -15.89 4.88 4.00
C LEU A 112 -14.94 4.50 2.86
N LEU A 113 -14.62 5.48 2.00
CA LEU A 113 -13.47 5.40 1.09
C LEU A 113 -12.16 5.70 1.84
N PRO A 114 -10.98 5.32 1.30
CA PRO A 114 -9.69 5.58 1.94
C PRO A 114 -9.48 7.04 2.31
N GLU A 115 -9.86 7.97 1.41
CA GLU A 115 -9.70 9.41 1.61
C GLU A 115 -10.62 9.92 2.72
N GLN A 116 -11.84 9.39 2.80
CA GLN A 116 -12.84 9.75 3.81
C GLN A 116 -12.46 9.20 5.18
N ALA A 117 -11.94 7.97 5.24
CA ALA A 117 -11.42 7.39 6.47
C ALA A 117 -10.22 8.17 6.99
N LEU A 118 -9.35 8.67 6.10
CA LEU A 118 -8.26 9.57 6.48
C LEU A 118 -8.78 10.87 7.08
N GLU A 119 -9.77 11.51 6.45
CA GLU A 119 -10.41 12.73 6.96
C GLU A 119 -11.03 12.53 8.36
N CYS A 120 -11.63 11.37 8.60
CA CYS A 120 -12.20 11.00 9.90
C CYS A 120 -11.15 10.56 10.94
N GLY A 121 -9.87 10.47 10.58
CA GLY A 121 -8.81 9.94 11.45
C GLY A 121 -8.93 8.44 11.71
N LYS A 122 -9.57 7.70 10.81
CA LYS A 122 -9.87 6.25 10.91
C LYS A 122 -9.17 5.40 9.85
N LEU A 123 -8.16 5.94 9.17
CA LEU A 123 -7.42 5.21 8.14
C LEU A 123 -6.81 3.88 8.65
N PRO A 124 -6.22 3.78 9.86
CA PRO A 124 -5.70 2.50 10.34
C PRO A 124 -6.79 1.43 10.50
N GLN A 125 -7.96 1.80 11.03
CA GLN A 125 -9.10 0.88 11.13
C GLN A 125 -9.61 0.47 9.75
N TYR A 126 -9.74 1.43 8.83
CA TYR A 126 -10.14 1.16 7.45
C TYR A 126 -9.20 0.15 6.77
N LEU A 127 -7.89 0.37 6.84
CA LEU A 127 -6.91 -0.55 6.25
C LEU A 127 -6.99 -1.96 6.85
N LEU A 128 -7.24 -2.06 8.16
CA LEU A 128 -7.44 -3.35 8.81
C LEU A 128 -8.67 -4.07 8.24
N PHE A 129 -9.81 -3.40 8.13
CA PHE A 129 -11.03 -3.98 7.56
C PHE A 129 -10.86 -4.37 6.10
N SER A 130 -10.18 -3.55 5.30
CA SER A 130 -9.87 -3.88 3.90
C SER A 130 -9.02 -5.14 3.79
N ARG A 131 -8.01 -5.30 4.67
CA ARG A 131 -7.19 -6.53 4.71
C ARG A 131 -8.00 -7.74 5.15
N ILE A 132 -8.88 -7.61 6.14
CA ILE A 132 -9.78 -8.70 6.58
C ILE A 132 -10.74 -9.11 5.46
N ARG A 133 -11.36 -8.14 4.76
CA ARG A 133 -12.25 -8.39 3.62
C ARG A 133 -11.53 -9.12 2.49
N LEU A 134 -10.33 -8.66 2.14
CA LEU A 134 -9.50 -9.32 1.13
C LEU A 134 -9.17 -10.75 1.54
N PHE A 135 -8.77 -10.98 2.79
CA PHE A 135 -8.48 -12.32 3.29
C PHE A 135 -9.71 -13.24 3.26
N LEU A 136 -10.88 -12.76 3.68
CA LEU A 136 -12.13 -13.53 3.60
C LEU A 136 -12.47 -13.88 2.14
N ARG A 137 -12.27 -12.94 1.22
CA ARG A 137 -12.47 -13.21 -0.21
C ARG A 137 -11.49 -14.26 -0.74
N LYS A 138 -10.21 -14.16 -0.38
CA LYS A 138 -9.20 -15.17 -0.73
C LYS A 138 -9.55 -16.54 -0.17
N LEU A 139 -10.00 -16.62 1.09
CA LEU A 139 -10.49 -17.86 1.70
C LEU A 139 -11.64 -18.47 0.89
N GLU A 140 -12.62 -17.67 0.49
CA GLU A 140 -13.75 -18.15 -0.31
C GLU A 140 -13.34 -18.65 -1.69
N VAL A 141 -12.50 -17.88 -2.41
CA VAL A 141 -12.02 -18.26 -3.75
C VAL A 141 -11.19 -19.54 -3.66
N HIS A 142 -10.28 -19.63 -2.69
CA HIS A 142 -9.43 -20.80 -2.50
C HIS A 142 -10.21 -22.04 -2.04
N LEU A 143 -11.24 -21.87 -1.20
CA LEU A 143 -12.10 -22.94 -0.71
C LEU A 143 -13.35 -23.16 -1.58
N SER A 144 -13.45 -22.53 -2.75
CA SER A 144 -14.60 -22.65 -3.66
C SER A 144 -14.87 -24.11 -4.06
N GLN A 145 -13.81 -24.91 -4.22
CA GLN A 145 -13.88 -26.34 -4.51
C GLN A 145 -14.21 -27.20 -3.27
N GLN A 146 -14.21 -26.62 -2.06
CA GLN A 146 -14.42 -27.30 -0.78
C GLN A 146 -15.44 -26.54 0.11
N PRO A 147 -16.71 -26.40 -0.32
CA PRO A 147 -17.70 -25.58 0.36
C PRO A 147 -18.00 -26.05 1.80
N GLN A 148 -17.86 -27.35 2.10
CA GLN A 148 -18.04 -27.86 3.45
C GLN A 148 -16.99 -27.34 4.44
N GLN A 149 -15.76 -27.13 3.98
CA GLN A 149 -14.67 -26.59 4.80
C GLN A 149 -14.91 -25.10 5.09
N LEU A 150 -15.32 -24.33 4.08
CA LEU A 150 -15.71 -22.93 4.24
C LEU A 150 -16.88 -22.79 5.23
N GLN A 151 -17.94 -23.61 5.11
CA GLN A 151 -19.07 -23.60 6.04
C GLN A 151 -18.69 -24.01 7.46
N ARG A 152 -17.70 -24.89 7.63
CA ARG A 152 -17.15 -25.23 8.95
C ARG A 152 -16.37 -24.04 9.54
N LEU A 153 -15.57 -23.36 8.73
CA LEU A 153 -14.82 -22.16 9.12
C LEU A 153 -15.75 -21.03 9.57
N LEU A 154 -16.76 -20.70 8.77
CA LEU A 154 -17.75 -19.66 9.11
C LEU A 154 -18.49 -19.97 10.42
N ARG A 155 -18.89 -21.23 10.63
CA ARG A 155 -19.52 -21.65 11.89
C ARG A 155 -18.57 -21.51 13.09
N SER A 156 -17.30 -21.87 12.93
CA SER A 156 -16.28 -21.71 13.97
C SER A 156 -16.05 -20.23 14.31
N LEU A 157 -15.97 -19.34 13.31
CA LEU A 157 -15.89 -17.90 13.53
C LEU A 157 -17.11 -17.36 14.28
N HIS A 158 -18.31 -17.77 13.89
CA HIS A 158 -19.54 -17.34 14.56
C HIS A 158 -19.62 -17.84 16.01
N GLN A 159 -19.13 -19.05 16.28
CA GLN A 159 -19.04 -19.58 17.64
C GLN A 159 -18.02 -18.82 18.50
N LEU A 160 -16.88 -18.45 17.92
CA LEU A 160 -15.85 -17.64 18.57
C LEU A 160 -16.36 -16.25 18.93
N GLN A 161 -17.10 -15.59 18.02
CA GLN A 161 -17.70 -14.27 18.25
C GLN A 161 -18.65 -14.25 19.45
N ARG A 162 -19.30 -15.38 19.77
CA ARG A 162 -20.21 -15.51 20.92
C ARG A 162 -19.51 -15.72 22.26
N GLN A 163 -18.18 -15.88 22.27
CA GLN A 163 -17.45 -16.08 23.51
C GLN A 163 -17.18 -14.73 24.20
N PRO A 164 -17.37 -14.64 25.53
CA PRO A 164 -17.25 -13.37 26.26
C PRO A 164 -15.81 -12.85 26.36
N GLU A 165 -14.81 -13.74 26.26
CA GLU A 165 -13.37 -13.42 26.33
C GLU A 165 -12.66 -14.08 25.15
N LEU A 166 -12.53 -13.35 24.04
CA LEU A 166 -11.86 -13.85 22.85
C LEU A 166 -10.35 -13.55 22.94
N SER A 167 -9.53 -14.61 23.02
CA SER A 167 -8.07 -14.49 22.97
C SER A 167 -7.53 -14.76 21.56
N LEU A 168 -6.44 -14.09 21.19
CA LEU A 168 -5.76 -14.32 19.90
C LEU A 168 -5.32 -15.79 19.76
N ASP A 169 -4.85 -16.41 20.85
CA ASP A 169 -4.45 -17.82 20.87
C ASP A 169 -5.64 -18.76 20.62
N SER A 170 -6.81 -18.46 21.19
CA SER A 170 -8.02 -19.24 20.93
C SER A 170 -8.50 -19.11 19.48
N LEU A 171 -8.42 -17.90 18.90
CA LEU A 171 -8.74 -17.65 17.50
C LEU A 171 -7.81 -18.45 16.58
N CYS A 172 -6.49 -18.34 16.80
CA CYS A 172 -5.50 -19.10 16.04
C CYS A 172 -5.67 -20.61 16.22
N GLY A 173 -5.89 -21.09 17.44
CA GLY A 173 -6.04 -22.50 17.75
C GLY A 173 -7.24 -23.15 17.06
N VAL A 174 -8.32 -22.39 16.83
CA VAL A 174 -9.51 -22.87 16.11
C VAL A 174 -9.34 -22.78 14.59
N LEU A 175 -8.72 -21.71 14.07
CA LEU A 175 -8.57 -21.49 12.63
C LEU A 175 -7.42 -22.28 12.00
N GLN A 176 -6.31 -22.47 12.71
CA GLN A 176 -5.13 -23.18 12.18
C GLN A 176 -5.43 -24.61 11.72
N PRO A 177 -6.17 -25.46 12.47
CA PRO A 177 -6.53 -26.79 12.02
C PRO A 177 -7.43 -26.79 10.78
N LEU A 178 -8.25 -25.76 10.61
CA LEU A 178 -9.18 -25.62 9.50
C LEU A 178 -8.49 -25.17 8.21
N LEU A 179 -7.34 -24.50 8.32
CA LEU A 179 -6.49 -24.08 7.19
C LEU A 179 -5.26 -24.98 7.04
N ARG A 180 -5.28 -26.16 7.67
CA ARG A 180 -4.14 -27.08 7.68
C ARG A 180 -3.85 -27.59 6.27
N GLY A 181 -2.64 -27.33 5.78
CA GLY A 181 -2.21 -27.66 4.43
C GLY A 181 -2.15 -26.46 3.49
N GLN A 182 -2.66 -25.29 3.91
CA GLN A 182 -2.63 -24.03 3.15
C GLN A 182 -1.71 -23.03 3.86
N SER A 183 -0.39 -23.16 3.68
CA SER A 183 0.58 -22.31 4.39
C SER A 183 0.40 -20.82 4.10
N HIS A 184 0.11 -20.44 2.86
CA HIS A 184 -0.09 -19.05 2.46
C HIS A 184 -1.27 -18.38 3.19
N LEU A 185 -2.40 -19.08 3.37
CA LEU A 185 -3.56 -18.54 4.11
C LEU A 185 -3.30 -18.46 5.62
N LEU A 186 -2.51 -19.40 6.16
CA LEU A 186 -2.07 -19.35 7.56
C LEU A 186 -1.15 -18.16 7.82
N ASP A 187 -0.21 -17.90 6.92
CA ASP A 187 0.71 -16.77 7.01
C ASP A 187 -0.05 -15.44 6.89
N GLU A 188 -1.01 -15.34 5.97
CA GLU A 188 -1.85 -14.15 5.81
C GLU A 188 -2.76 -13.92 7.03
N LEU A 189 -3.35 -14.98 7.60
CA LEU A 189 -4.11 -14.90 8.84
C LEU A 189 -3.26 -14.34 9.99
N GLN A 190 -2.01 -14.79 10.11
CA GLN A 190 -1.09 -14.29 11.15
C GLN A 190 -0.76 -12.80 10.96
N GLN A 191 -0.61 -12.35 9.71
CA GLN A 191 -0.33 -10.94 9.41
C GLN A 191 -1.51 -9.99 9.66
N LEU A 192 -2.74 -10.51 9.80
CA LEU A 192 -3.91 -9.71 10.22
C LEU A 192 -3.90 -9.42 11.72
N LEU A 193 -3.15 -10.20 12.51
CA LEU A 193 -3.14 -10.08 13.97
C LEU A 193 -2.16 -8.98 14.41
N PRO A 194 -2.57 -8.06 15.31
CA PRO A 194 -1.71 -6.96 15.77
C PRO A 194 -0.39 -7.40 16.43
N SER A 195 -0.32 -8.63 16.93
CA SER A 195 0.81 -9.16 17.70
C SER A 195 1.91 -9.80 16.85
N HIS A 196 1.71 -9.99 15.54
CA HIS A 196 2.69 -10.68 14.71
C HIS A 196 3.70 -9.69 14.13
N ARG A 197 5.01 -9.99 14.28
CA ARG A 197 6.05 -9.25 13.56
C ARG A 197 5.85 -9.43 12.06
N VAL A 198 5.96 -8.34 11.30
CA VAL A 198 6.08 -8.40 9.84
C VAL A 198 7.25 -9.33 9.52
N PRO A 199 7.06 -10.41 8.74
CA PRO A 199 8.15 -11.29 8.34
C PRO A 199 9.25 -10.50 7.63
N ASP A 200 10.51 -10.86 7.85
CA ASP A 200 11.67 -10.18 7.24
C ASP A 200 11.64 -10.25 5.70
N SER A 201 10.91 -11.20 5.13
CA SER A 201 10.63 -11.30 3.70
C SER A 201 9.31 -12.03 3.45
N LEU A 202 8.48 -11.47 2.56
CA LEU A 202 7.29 -12.12 2.00
C LEU A 202 7.60 -12.89 0.70
N MET A 203 8.84 -12.84 0.23
CA MET A 203 9.25 -13.59 -0.95
C MET A 203 9.33 -15.07 -0.60
N TRP A 204 8.28 -15.80 -0.90
CA TRP A 204 8.41 -17.22 -1.20
C TRP A 204 9.38 -17.32 -2.38
N ASP A 205 10.43 -18.10 -2.19
CA ASP A 205 11.35 -18.69 -3.17
C ASP A 205 11.29 -18.06 -4.58
N PHE A 206 12.37 -17.41 -5.01
CA PHE A 206 12.53 -16.86 -6.36
C PHE A 206 11.84 -17.75 -7.40
N GLU A 207 11.04 -17.13 -8.26
CA GLU A 207 10.50 -17.80 -9.44
C GLU A 207 11.69 -18.38 -10.22
N GLU A 208 11.87 -19.71 -10.15
CA GLU A 208 12.81 -20.42 -11.02
C GLU A 208 12.19 -20.38 -12.42
N VAL A 209 12.39 -19.27 -13.13
CA VAL A 209 12.10 -19.17 -14.55
C VAL A 209 13.08 -20.10 -15.25
N PRO A 210 12.63 -21.23 -15.86
CA PRO A 210 13.49 -22.00 -16.71
C PRO A 210 13.73 -21.15 -17.95
N LEU A 211 14.87 -20.45 -17.98
CA LEU A 211 15.34 -19.83 -19.20
C LEU A 211 15.51 -20.96 -20.23
N PRO A 212 14.90 -20.85 -21.43
CA PRO A 212 15.18 -21.81 -22.48
C PRO A 212 16.70 -21.89 -22.67
N GLU A 213 17.24 -23.10 -22.74
CA GLU A 213 18.66 -23.32 -22.98
C GLU A 213 19.01 -22.64 -24.31
N GLU A 214 19.82 -21.59 -24.22
CA GLU A 214 20.22 -20.67 -25.29
C GLU A 214 20.33 -21.34 -26.66
N GLU A 215 19.40 -21.07 -27.57
CA GLU A 215 19.80 -20.90 -28.97
C GLU A 215 20.38 -19.50 -29.04
N GLU A 216 21.70 -19.40 -29.28
CA GLU A 216 22.50 -18.19 -29.46
C GLU A 216 21.68 -16.92 -29.75
N GLU A 217 21.14 -16.27 -28.71
CA GLU A 217 20.37 -15.05 -28.90
C GLU A 217 21.35 -13.89 -29.11
N ASP A 218 21.22 -13.24 -30.25
CA ASP A 218 21.92 -12.00 -30.58
C ASP A 218 21.82 -11.02 -29.40
N VAL A 219 22.97 -10.72 -28.80
CA VAL A 219 23.18 -9.74 -27.71
C VAL A 219 22.81 -8.28 -28.09
N SER A 220 22.06 -8.10 -29.18
CA SER A 220 21.64 -6.83 -29.77
C SER A 220 20.31 -6.30 -29.22
N SER A 221 19.59 -7.04 -28.38
CA SER A 221 18.25 -6.66 -27.87
C SER A 221 18.24 -6.14 -26.41
N CYS A 222 19.39 -5.94 -25.78
CA CYS A 222 19.41 -5.35 -24.44
C CYS A 222 19.15 -3.84 -24.54
N GLU A 223 18.04 -3.36 -23.96
CA GLU A 223 17.78 -1.92 -23.82
C GLU A 223 18.79 -1.30 -22.84
N GLU A 224 19.61 -0.36 -23.33
CA GLU A 224 20.49 0.44 -22.48
C GLU A 224 19.66 1.50 -21.73
N LEU A 225 19.28 1.17 -20.49
CA LEU A 225 18.55 2.08 -19.62
C LEU A 225 19.46 3.23 -19.16
N THR A 226 19.33 4.40 -19.79
CA THR A 226 19.97 5.64 -19.30
C THR A 226 19.19 6.15 -18.08
N LEU A 227 19.64 5.79 -16.88
CA LEU A 227 19.07 6.32 -15.65
C LEU A 227 19.20 7.84 -15.65
N SER A 228 18.07 8.55 -15.59
CA SER A 228 18.08 10.00 -15.41
C SER A 228 18.89 10.33 -14.15
N PRO A 229 19.79 11.31 -14.17
CA PRO A 229 20.53 11.70 -12.98
C PRO A 229 19.53 12.05 -11.87
N PRO A 230 19.75 11.60 -10.63
CA PRO A 230 18.81 11.83 -9.53
C PRO A 230 18.58 13.33 -9.37
N ARG A 231 17.34 13.76 -9.63
CA ARG A 231 16.94 15.18 -9.59
C ARG A 231 17.07 15.81 -8.20
N ASP A 232 17.11 14.96 -7.17
CA ASP A 232 17.29 15.36 -5.78
C ASP A 232 18.36 14.51 -5.14
N ALA A 233 19.53 15.10 -4.87
CA ALA A 233 20.64 14.44 -4.20
C ALA A 233 20.76 14.95 -2.75
N PRO A 234 19.88 14.53 -1.82
CA PRO A 234 19.98 14.91 -0.42
C PRO A 234 21.33 14.46 0.17
N GLY A 235 21.96 15.31 0.99
CA GLY A 235 23.26 14.99 1.59
C GLY A 235 24.47 15.33 0.72
N THR A 236 24.24 15.91 -0.47
CA THR A 236 25.29 16.36 -1.40
C THR A 236 25.37 17.90 -1.46
N PRO A 237 26.37 18.47 -2.17
CA PRO A 237 26.42 19.92 -2.42
C PRO A 237 25.20 20.46 -3.17
N GLN A 238 24.44 19.60 -3.84
CA GLN A 238 23.22 19.92 -4.58
C GLN A 238 21.94 19.63 -3.74
N CYS A 239 22.07 19.47 -2.42
CA CYS A 239 20.94 19.15 -1.56
C CYS A 239 19.85 20.25 -1.62
N PRO A 240 18.59 19.89 -1.92
CA PRO A 240 17.49 20.85 -2.10
C PRO A 240 16.82 21.31 -0.78
N CYS A 241 17.33 20.91 0.40
CA CYS A 241 16.65 21.25 1.66
C CYS A 241 16.65 22.77 1.92
N SER A 242 15.53 23.28 2.44
CA SER A 242 15.43 24.64 2.99
C SER A 242 16.31 24.86 4.23
N CYS A 243 16.79 23.77 4.84
CA CYS A 243 17.74 23.78 5.96
C CYS A 243 19.09 24.42 5.62
N HIS A 244 19.43 24.55 4.33
CA HIS A 244 20.61 25.26 3.85
C HIS A 244 20.33 26.72 3.49
N LEU A 245 19.08 27.17 3.49
CA LEU A 245 18.68 28.54 3.14
C LEU A 245 18.35 29.40 4.38
N GLN A 246 17.89 28.77 5.46
CA GLN A 246 17.37 29.46 6.66
C GLN A 246 18.18 29.20 7.94
N ALA A 247 19.34 28.52 7.84
CA ALA A 247 20.14 28.19 9.02
C ALA A 247 21.03 29.35 9.48
N GLN A 248 21.10 29.58 10.79
CA GLN A 248 22.03 30.54 11.41
C GLN A 248 23.47 30.00 11.48
N ASP A 249 23.66 28.68 11.42
CA ASP A 249 24.98 28.05 11.47
C ASP A 249 25.62 28.04 10.07
N PRO A 250 26.81 28.65 9.88
CA PRO A 250 27.48 28.76 8.60
C PRO A 250 27.85 27.40 7.98
N ARG A 251 27.90 26.32 8.76
CA ARG A 251 28.17 24.96 8.27
C ARG A 251 26.99 24.34 7.52
N PHE A 252 25.77 24.80 7.81
CA PHE A 252 24.58 24.42 7.04
C PHE A 252 24.47 25.27 5.78
N LEU A 253 24.79 26.56 5.83
CA LEU A 253 24.81 27.43 4.64
C LEU A 253 25.87 26.97 3.62
N SER A 254 27.04 26.53 4.09
CA SER A 254 28.11 25.98 3.24
C SER A 254 27.87 24.54 2.78
N ARG A 255 26.72 23.94 3.15
CA ARG A 255 26.37 22.54 2.88
C ARG A 255 27.42 21.52 3.35
N ALA A 256 28.29 21.92 4.30
CA ALA A 256 29.25 21.04 4.95
C ALA A 256 28.60 20.14 6.01
N ARG A 257 27.39 20.50 6.46
CA ARG A 257 26.56 19.73 7.38
C ARG A 257 25.11 19.71 6.88
N HIS A 258 24.48 18.55 7.01
CA HIS A 258 23.12 18.25 6.58
C HIS A 258 22.21 18.00 7.79
N CYS A 259 20.91 18.25 7.63
CA CYS A 259 19.93 17.92 8.67
C CYS A 259 19.73 16.41 8.75
N THR A 260 19.06 15.94 9.80
CA THR A 260 18.82 14.49 9.99
C THR A 260 18.16 13.85 8.77
N ARG A 261 17.28 14.56 8.05
CA ARG A 261 16.63 14.00 6.85
C ARG A 261 17.58 13.80 5.67
N CYS A 262 18.44 14.79 5.38
CA CYS A 262 19.36 14.70 4.24
C CYS A 262 20.71 14.05 4.59
N GLY A 263 21.00 13.86 5.88
CA GLY A 263 22.16 13.10 6.35
C GLY A 263 21.93 11.59 6.45
N ILE A 264 20.71 11.08 6.21
CA ILE A 264 20.47 9.63 6.24
C ILE A 264 21.10 8.98 5.02
N LYS A 265 21.87 7.91 5.25
CA LYS A 265 22.39 7.02 4.21
C LYS A 265 22.02 5.58 4.49
N PHE A 266 21.77 4.84 3.41
CA PHE A 266 21.55 3.41 3.45
C PHE A 266 22.76 2.72 2.83
N LEU A 267 23.44 1.89 3.61
CA LEU A 267 24.61 1.12 3.19
C LEU A 267 24.39 -0.31 3.68
N ASP A 268 24.36 -1.28 2.76
CA ASP A 268 24.19 -2.71 3.05
C ASP A 268 23.01 -3.02 4.00
N GLY A 269 21.85 -2.39 3.75
CA GLY A 269 20.64 -2.58 4.55
C GLY A 269 20.69 -1.94 5.96
N ARG A 270 21.75 -1.19 6.28
CA ARG A 270 21.89 -0.48 7.55
C ARG A 270 21.73 1.02 7.35
N VAL A 271 21.16 1.69 8.36
CA VAL A 271 20.95 3.13 8.36
C VAL A 271 22.12 3.83 9.03
N PHE A 272 22.65 4.84 8.36
CA PHE A 272 23.71 5.70 8.86
C PHE A 272 23.27 7.16 8.85
N LEU A 273 23.79 7.95 9.79
CA LEU A 273 23.63 9.39 9.84
C LEU A 273 24.98 10.06 9.57
N GLN A 274 25.02 10.83 8.48
CA GLN A 274 26.13 11.68 8.11
C GLN A 274 26.06 12.98 8.91
N THR A 275 27.00 13.15 9.85
CA THR A 275 27.18 14.39 10.61
C THR A 275 28.49 15.04 10.19
N GLY A 276 28.43 15.85 9.13
CA GLY A 276 29.62 16.43 8.49
C GLY A 276 30.35 15.38 7.64
N LYS A 277 31.64 15.14 7.93
CA LYS A 277 32.48 14.17 7.21
C LYS A 277 32.37 12.73 7.75
N VAL A 278 31.73 12.52 8.89
CA VAL A 278 31.68 11.22 9.57
C VAL A 278 30.31 10.58 9.41
N LEU A 279 30.30 9.30 9.01
CA LEU A 279 29.12 8.45 8.98
C LEU A 279 29.04 7.66 10.28
N ARG A 280 27.91 7.75 10.97
CA ARG A 280 27.65 7.01 12.21
C ARG A 280 26.48 6.05 12.03
N PRO A 281 26.55 4.80 12.52
CA PRO A 281 25.41 3.90 12.47
C PRO A 281 24.26 4.47 13.29
N ALA A 282 23.05 4.41 12.74
CA ALA A 282 21.83 4.89 13.36
C ALA A 282 21.00 3.70 13.85
N LYS A 283 20.56 3.75 15.11
CA LYS A 283 19.57 2.81 15.63
C LYS A 283 18.18 3.28 15.22
N VAL A 284 17.49 2.50 14.40
CA VAL A 284 16.09 2.76 14.05
C VAL A 284 15.22 2.15 15.14
N THR A 285 14.42 3.00 15.80
CA THR A 285 13.37 2.55 16.72
C THR A 285 12.03 2.82 16.07
N VAL A 286 11.32 1.78 15.68
CA VAL A 286 9.92 1.90 15.27
C VAL A 286 9.10 2.10 16.53
N ARG A 287 8.60 3.31 16.74
CA ARG A 287 7.60 3.56 17.78
C ARG A 287 6.25 3.18 17.19
N HIS A 288 5.62 2.15 17.73
CA HIS A 288 4.18 1.97 17.54
C HIS A 288 3.50 3.20 18.13
N LEU A 289 2.66 3.89 17.35
CA LEU A 289 1.77 4.95 17.84
C LEU A 289 0.65 4.30 18.66
N GLY A 290 1.01 3.66 19.76
CA GLY A 290 0.12 3.29 20.86
C GLY A 290 0.26 4.30 22.00
N PRO A 291 -0.66 4.28 22.97
CA PRO A 291 -0.53 5.12 24.17
C PRO A 291 0.83 4.85 24.85
N PRO A 292 1.48 5.87 25.43
CA PRO A 292 2.81 5.72 26.00
C PRO A 292 2.78 4.77 27.19
N GLU A 293 3.45 3.63 27.07
CA GLU A 293 3.76 2.79 28.23
C GLU A 293 4.77 3.53 29.13
N VAL A 294 4.49 3.50 30.42
CA VAL A 294 5.31 4.08 31.50
C VAL A 294 6.52 3.19 31.72
N ASP A 295 7.66 3.57 31.15
CA ASP A 295 8.93 2.88 31.38
C ASP A 295 9.43 3.10 32.83
N ALA A 296 9.64 1.98 33.52
CA ALA A 296 10.23 1.88 34.84
C ALA A 296 11.73 2.23 34.85
N ALA A 297 12.17 2.78 35.97
CA ALA A 297 13.48 3.39 36.19
C ALA A 297 14.71 2.47 36.05
N GLY A 298 15.73 2.97 35.34
CA GLY A 298 17.05 3.29 35.90
C GLY A 298 18.16 2.23 35.92
N VAL A 299 19.22 2.45 35.12
CA VAL A 299 20.65 2.33 35.52
C VAL A 299 21.50 3.25 34.62
N PRO A 300 22.40 4.11 35.15
CA PRO A 300 23.36 4.88 34.35
C PRO A 300 24.73 4.20 34.32
N ASP A 301 25.38 4.15 33.14
CA ASP A 301 26.80 3.76 33.04
C ASP A 301 27.67 4.89 32.47
N ARG A 302 28.89 4.94 33.00
CA ARG A 302 29.79 6.09 33.15
C ARG A 302 30.55 6.46 31.87
N ARG A 303 30.82 7.76 31.76
CA ARG A 303 31.79 8.40 30.85
C ARG A 303 33.24 8.15 31.32
N PRO A 304 34.24 8.35 30.44
CA PRO A 304 35.13 9.52 30.57
C PRO A 304 35.50 10.13 29.19
N SER A 305 35.22 11.42 28.88
CA SER A 305 36.00 12.65 29.14
C SER A 305 37.46 12.64 28.67
N GLU A 306 37.75 13.33 27.55
CA GLU A 306 38.97 14.14 27.33
C GLU A 306 38.68 15.33 26.38
N ARG A 307 39.48 16.40 26.54
CA ARG A 307 39.29 17.81 26.13
C ARG A 307 39.83 18.14 24.72
N PRO A 308 39.46 19.30 24.14
CA PRO A 308 39.83 19.73 22.79
C PRO A 308 41.05 20.67 22.77
N ASP A 309 41.72 20.77 21.62
CA ASP A 309 42.61 21.90 21.32
C ASP A 309 42.51 22.34 19.84
N GLU A 310 42.86 23.60 19.63
CA GLU A 310 42.49 24.56 18.59
C GLU A 310 43.33 24.52 17.28
N GLY A 311 42.92 25.36 16.31
CA GLY A 311 43.80 25.90 15.25
C GLY A 311 43.23 25.74 13.83
N SER A 312 42.40 26.64 13.29
CA SER A 312 42.62 28.03 12.83
C SER A 312 43.09 28.16 11.37
N ARG A 313 42.58 29.22 10.71
CA ARG A 313 43.01 29.92 9.47
C ARG A 313 42.31 29.50 8.16
N THR A 314 41.35 30.31 7.67
CA THR A 314 41.46 31.51 6.75
C THR A 314 41.96 31.10 5.36
N SER A 315 41.47 31.57 4.20
CA SER A 315 40.78 32.81 3.81
C SER A 315 40.46 32.77 2.29
N GLY A 316 39.39 33.46 1.90
CA GLY A 316 39.24 34.26 0.65
C GLY A 316 39.27 33.55 -0.71
N SER A 317 38.70 34.07 -1.80
CA SER A 317 37.99 35.32 -2.09
C SER A 317 37.35 35.19 -3.49
N ALA A 318 36.24 35.92 -3.74
CA ALA A 318 35.79 36.56 -5.01
C ALA A 318 35.69 35.69 -6.29
N ASP A 319 34.92 35.95 -7.34
CA ASP A 319 33.98 36.98 -7.84
C ASP A 319 33.24 36.25 -9.00
N GLY A 320 31.95 36.42 -9.24
CA GLY A 320 31.47 37.42 -10.21
C GLY A 320 31.19 36.81 -11.59
N GLY A 321 29.95 36.94 -12.11
CA GLY A 321 29.66 36.65 -13.53
C GLY A 321 28.22 36.24 -13.87
N GLU A 322 27.32 37.21 -14.04
CA GLU A 322 26.04 37.06 -14.74
C GLU A 322 26.23 36.95 -16.27
N ALA A 323 25.39 36.16 -16.96
CA ALA A 323 24.69 36.59 -18.18
C ALA A 323 23.77 35.51 -18.83
N ARG A 324 22.50 35.89 -18.93
CA ARG A 324 21.62 35.87 -20.13
C ARG A 324 20.87 34.59 -20.59
N LYS A 325 19.54 34.74 -20.44
CA LYS A 325 18.40 34.10 -21.10
C LYS A 325 18.45 34.11 -22.65
N GLY A 326 17.98 33.01 -23.25
CA GLY A 326 17.32 32.93 -24.55
C GLY A 326 15.96 32.23 -24.41
N SER A 327 14.94 32.70 -25.15
CA SER A 327 13.52 32.31 -25.07
C SER A 327 13.20 30.88 -25.56
N PRO A 328 12.08 30.26 -25.11
CA PRO A 328 11.72 28.88 -25.39
C PRO A 328 10.83 28.73 -26.64
N GLY A 329 11.08 27.69 -27.45
CA GLY A 329 10.13 27.15 -28.42
C GLY A 329 9.06 26.31 -27.71
N ALA A 330 7.83 26.36 -28.22
CA ALA A 330 6.66 25.67 -27.66
C ALA A 330 6.89 24.15 -27.55
N PRO A 331 6.56 23.52 -26.40
CA PRO A 331 6.76 22.09 -26.23
C PRO A 331 5.68 21.30 -26.97
N VAL A 332 6.11 20.34 -27.78
CA VAL A 332 5.26 19.26 -28.27
C VAL A 332 4.77 18.48 -27.07
N THR A 333 3.49 18.63 -26.74
CA THR A 333 2.90 17.95 -25.58
C THR A 333 2.63 16.48 -25.92
N LEU A 334 3.49 15.60 -25.42
CA LEU A 334 3.27 14.15 -25.39
C LEU A 334 2.00 13.83 -24.57
N TRP A 335 1.25 12.83 -25.00
CA TRP A 335 0.09 12.31 -24.26
C TRP A 335 0.57 11.37 -23.17
N THR A 336 0.09 11.57 -21.95
CA THR A 336 0.39 10.71 -20.81
C THR A 336 -0.68 9.64 -20.63
N ARG A 337 -0.30 8.51 -20.03
CA ARG A 337 -1.25 7.42 -19.70
C ARG A 337 -2.44 7.91 -18.85
N GLU A 338 -2.21 8.90 -17.98
CA GLU A 338 -3.28 9.46 -17.15
C GLU A 338 -4.25 10.34 -17.96
N GLU A 339 -3.76 11.11 -18.93
CA GLU A 339 -4.63 11.87 -19.86
C GLU A 339 -5.47 10.92 -20.72
N ASP A 340 -4.90 9.82 -21.20
CA ASP A 340 -5.62 8.78 -21.95
C ASP A 340 -6.69 8.10 -21.07
N ARG A 341 -6.37 7.82 -19.80
CA ARG A 341 -7.30 7.23 -18.83
C ARG A 341 -8.49 8.16 -18.58
N ILE A 342 -8.25 9.45 -18.34
CA ILE A 342 -9.30 10.45 -18.12
C ILE A 342 -10.19 10.57 -19.36
N LEU A 343 -9.59 10.63 -20.56
CA LEU A 343 -10.32 10.69 -21.82
C LEU A 343 -11.23 9.47 -22.04
N LEU A 344 -10.70 8.27 -21.87
CA LEU A 344 -11.46 7.03 -22.04
C LEU A 344 -12.59 6.90 -21.00
N GLN A 345 -12.30 7.19 -19.73
CA GLN A 345 -13.28 7.10 -18.65
C GLN A 345 -14.42 8.12 -18.81
N ALA A 346 -14.11 9.35 -19.24
CA ALA A 346 -15.11 10.39 -19.50
C ALA A 346 -16.00 10.02 -20.70
N CYS A 347 -15.42 9.50 -21.79
CA CYS A 347 -16.18 9.05 -22.95
C CYS A 347 -17.05 7.82 -22.65
N GLN A 348 -16.59 6.91 -21.79
CA GLN A 348 -17.37 5.74 -21.37
C GLN A 348 -18.58 6.13 -20.51
N ARG A 349 -18.41 7.06 -19.56
CA ARG A 349 -19.47 7.45 -18.62
C ARG A 349 -20.53 8.36 -19.23
N MET A 350 -20.13 9.27 -20.10
CA MET A 350 -21.00 10.37 -20.58
C MET A 350 -21.31 10.30 -22.08
N GLY A 351 -20.73 9.34 -22.80
CA GLY A 351 -20.76 9.27 -24.26
C GLY A 351 -19.71 10.17 -24.91
N ARG A 352 -19.39 9.90 -26.19
CA ARG A 352 -18.22 10.47 -26.88
C ARG A 352 -18.16 12.00 -26.86
N GLU A 353 -19.22 12.68 -27.28
CA GLU A 353 -19.21 14.15 -27.43
C GLU A 353 -19.17 14.87 -26.08
N LYS A 354 -19.97 14.43 -25.10
CA LYS A 354 -19.97 15.01 -23.74
C LYS A 354 -18.68 14.68 -23.00
N GLY A 355 -18.12 13.49 -23.20
CA GLY A 355 -16.83 13.07 -22.62
C GLY A 355 -15.65 13.87 -23.17
N LEU A 356 -15.61 14.13 -24.48
CA LEU A 356 -14.59 15.00 -25.10
C LEU A 356 -14.68 16.43 -24.57
N ALA A 357 -15.88 16.98 -24.41
CA ALA A 357 -16.08 18.31 -23.87
C ALA A 357 -15.64 18.44 -22.41
N HIS A 358 -16.03 17.45 -21.59
CA HIS A 358 -15.61 17.38 -20.19
C HIS A 358 -14.08 17.27 -20.05
N THR A 359 -13.46 16.41 -20.86
CA THR A 359 -12.01 16.18 -20.85
C THR A 359 -11.23 17.39 -21.35
N ALA A 360 -11.74 18.10 -22.36
CA ALA A 360 -11.14 19.34 -22.85
C ALA A 360 -11.08 20.41 -21.77
N GLN A 361 -12.14 20.53 -20.97
CA GLN A 361 -12.20 21.45 -19.83
C GLN A 361 -11.26 21.02 -18.70
N ALA A 362 -11.13 19.71 -18.44
CA ALA A 362 -10.29 19.17 -17.37
C ALA A 362 -8.77 19.23 -17.68
N LEU A 363 -8.38 18.92 -18.92
CA LEU A 363 -6.97 18.84 -19.33
C LEU A 363 -6.46 20.11 -20.04
N GLY A 364 -7.34 21.08 -20.30
CA GLY A 364 -6.99 22.31 -21.03
C GLY A 364 -6.56 22.08 -22.48
N ARG A 365 -6.97 20.96 -23.09
CA ARG A 365 -6.63 20.57 -24.46
C ARG A 365 -7.80 20.78 -25.41
N PRO A 366 -7.58 21.16 -26.68
CA PRO A 366 -8.66 21.33 -27.65
C PRO A 366 -9.35 20.00 -27.96
N GLN A 367 -10.68 20.03 -28.08
CA GLN A 367 -11.52 18.84 -28.33
C GLN A 367 -11.11 18.08 -29.59
N GLU A 368 -10.61 18.78 -30.62
CA GLU A 368 -10.12 18.14 -31.86
C GLU A 368 -8.93 17.22 -31.61
N GLN A 369 -7.98 17.63 -30.75
CA GLN A 369 -6.81 16.83 -30.39
C GLN A 369 -7.22 15.61 -29.54
N LEU A 370 -8.15 15.78 -28.62
CA LEU A 370 -8.72 14.69 -27.83
C LEU A 370 -9.49 13.69 -28.71
N GLY A 371 -10.20 14.18 -29.72
CA GLY A 371 -10.91 13.34 -30.69
C GLY A 371 -9.97 12.52 -31.56
N LEU A 372 -8.83 13.10 -31.97
CA LEU A 372 -7.76 12.37 -32.66
C LEU A 372 -7.13 11.31 -31.75
N ARG A 373 -6.79 11.68 -30.50
CA ARG A 373 -6.21 10.76 -29.53
C ARG A 373 -7.14 9.59 -29.21
N LEU A 374 -8.43 9.83 -29.06
CA LEU A 374 -9.42 8.79 -28.82
C LEU A 374 -9.49 7.79 -29.97
N ARG A 375 -9.48 8.26 -31.23
CA ARG A 375 -9.46 7.37 -32.40
C ARG A 375 -8.19 6.50 -32.44
N GLU A 376 -7.06 7.07 -32.05
CA GLU A 376 -5.79 6.34 -32.02
C GLU A 376 -5.77 5.29 -30.91
N LEU A 377 -6.28 5.60 -29.72
CA LEU A 377 -6.42 4.63 -28.62
C LEU A 377 -7.36 3.47 -29.00
N VAL A 378 -8.47 3.75 -29.67
CA VAL A 378 -9.40 2.70 -30.15
C VAL A 378 -8.71 1.82 -31.20
N ARG A 379 -7.96 2.42 -32.13
CA ARG A 379 -7.20 1.67 -33.14
C ARG A 379 -6.14 0.77 -32.50
N LEU A 380 -5.41 1.25 -31.49
CA LEU A 380 -4.42 0.46 -30.76
C LEU A 380 -5.06 -0.72 -30.01
N PHE A 381 -6.25 -0.50 -29.44
CA PHE A 381 -7.02 -1.55 -28.77
C PHE A 381 -7.58 -2.61 -29.73
N GLU A 382 -7.99 -2.21 -30.94
CA GLU A 382 -8.41 -3.16 -31.97
C GLU A 382 -7.23 -3.97 -32.53
N ALA A 383 -6.07 -3.34 -32.71
CA ALA A 383 -4.85 -4.02 -33.15
C ALA A 383 -4.34 -5.04 -32.11
N SER A 384 -4.41 -4.72 -30.81
CA SER A 384 -4.04 -5.67 -29.76
C SER A 384 -4.96 -6.89 -29.71
N LYS A 385 -6.22 -6.76 -30.16
CA LYS A 385 -7.16 -7.89 -30.19
C LYS A 385 -6.95 -8.83 -31.37
N SER A 386 -6.46 -8.34 -32.51
CA SER A 386 -6.16 -9.21 -33.66
C SER A 386 -4.92 -10.06 -33.43
N ASP A 387 -3.97 -9.58 -32.63
CA ASP A 387 -2.73 -10.31 -32.32
C ASP A 387 -2.98 -11.48 -31.33
N ASP A 388 -4.08 -11.46 -30.58
CA ASP A 388 -4.49 -12.51 -29.63
C ASP A 388 -5.29 -13.67 -30.28
N GLU A 389 -5.78 -13.53 -31.52
CA GLU A 389 -6.56 -14.59 -32.21
C GLU A 389 -5.72 -15.49 -33.15
N ASP A 390 -4.45 -15.15 -33.41
CA ASP A 390 -3.54 -15.91 -34.28
C ASP A 390 -2.46 -16.73 -33.50
N THR A 391 -2.61 -16.86 -32.17
CA THR A 391 -1.82 -17.78 -31.31
C THR A 391 -2.71 -18.81 -30.64
#